data_AF-A0A0C2R455-F1
#
_entry.id   AF-A0A0C2R455-F1
#
_cell.length_a   1.000
_cell.length_b   1.000
_cell.length_c   1.000
_cell.angle_alpha   90.00
_cell.angle_beta   90.00
_cell.angle_gamma   90.00
#
_symmetry.space_group_name_H-M   'P 1'
#
loop_
_entity.id
_entity.type
_entity.pdbx_description
1 polymer ?
#
loop_
_entity_poly.entity_id
_entity_poly.type
_entity_poly.pdbx_seq_one_letter_code
_entity_poly.pdbx_strand_id
1 'polypeptide(L)'
;MVNKEFETIRLWMEEANSINEKIDLYEKIIEEESQPTKVLDFLKKEIGYLKQGLDDLFTLVKSRDDPFSNFLILKYFEGYTIEEAALSLNLVVSSMRYKHADFTRYMKDNKKPPVQSNSEVLDKIAKSLNELLNPRYVTCCEKGGQDTGISREVARKIFLKERRKELAALTPKRRALYEKYDLQNHNEVTV
;
A
#
# COMPACT_ATOMS: atom_id res chain seq x y z
N MET A 1 23.21 -5.84 -3.62
CA MET A 1 23.03 -4.77 -2.63
C MET A 1 22.05 -5.28 -1.58
N VAL A 2 22.44 -5.37 -0.32
CA VAL A 2 21.50 -5.66 0.78
C VAL A 2 20.54 -4.48 0.87
N ASN A 3 19.24 -4.75 0.91
CA ASN A 3 18.23 -3.70 0.99
C ASN A 3 18.37 -3.02 2.36
N LYS A 4 18.96 -1.81 2.41
CA LYS A 4 19.27 -1.09 3.67
C LYS A 4 18.04 -0.89 4.55
N GLU A 5 16.87 -0.81 3.93
CA GLU A 5 15.58 -0.72 4.61
C GLU A 5 15.28 -1.97 5.42
N PHE A 6 15.41 -3.16 4.82
CA PHE A 6 15.17 -4.43 5.51
C PHE A 6 16.15 -4.66 6.67
N GLU A 7 17.40 -4.25 6.49
CA GLU A 7 18.40 -4.37 7.56
C GLU A 7 18.09 -3.44 8.73
N THR A 8 17.64 -2.21 8.45
CA THR A 8 17.22 -1.27 9.50
C THR A 8 16.02 -1.81 10.28
N ILE A 9 15.02 -2.32 9.56
CA ILE A 9 13.81 -2.89 10.15
C ILE A 9 14.13 -4.14 10.97
N ARG A 10 15.03 -5.01 10.47
CA ARG A 10 15.51 -6.19 11.21
C ARG A 10 16.09 -5.80 12.56
N LEU A 11 16.97 -4.79 12.59
CA LEU A 11 17.60 -4.33 13.84
C LEU A 11 16.56 -3.84 14.85
N TRP A 12 15.55 -3.09 14.40
CA TRP A 12 14.44 -2.67 15.28
C TRP A 12 13.63 -3.84 15.80
N MET A 13 13.37 -4.85 14.96
CA MET A 13 12.68 -6.06 15.41
C MET A 13 13.46 -6.84 16.45
N GLU A 14 14.78 -6.95 16.28
CA GLU A 14 15.65 -7.61 17.26
C GLU A 14 15.71 -6.85 18.58
N GLU A 15 15.77 -5.51 18.52
CA GLU A 15 15.76 -4.65 19.70
C GLU A 15 14.43 -4.76 20.46
N ALA A 16 13.30 -4.66 19.76
CA ALA A 16 11.98 -4.80 20.37
C ALA A 16 11.75 -6.20 20.97
N ASN A 17 12.19 -7.26 20.30
CA ASN A 17 12.10 -8.63 20.84
C ASN A 17 12.96 -8.78 22.11
N SER A 18 14.17 -8.24 22.11
CA SER A 18 15.05 -8.24 23.30
C SER A 18 14.43 -7.49 24.49
N ILE A 19 13.73 -6.39 24.23
CA ILE A 19 12.99 -5.64 25.27
C ILE A 19 11.82 -6.49 25.79
N ASN A 20 11.01 -7.08 24.91
CA ASN A 20 9.87 -7.93 25.29
C ASN A 20 10.31 -9.16 26.09
N GLU A 21 11.37 -9.85 25.67
CA GLU A 21 11.93 -10.99 26.41
C GLU A 21 12.37 -10.61 27.83
N LYS A 22 12.91 -9.40 28.02
CA LYS A 22 13.25 -8.88 29.35
C LYS A 22 12.02 -8.54 30.18
N ILE A 23 11.00 -7.95 29.58
CA ILE A 23 9.73 -7.67 30.25
C ILE A 23 9.11 -8.98 30.74
N ASP A 24 8.98 -9.98 29.87
CA ASP A 24 8.43 -11.30 30.20
C ASP A 24 9.22 -11.98 31.33
N LEU A 25 10.55 -11.87 31.30
CA LEU A 25 11.42 -12.40 32.35
C LEU A 25 11.12 -11.73 33.70
N TYR A 26 11.02 -10.40 33.74
CA TYR A 26 10.78 -9.66 34.97
C TYR A 26 9.35 -9.88 35.48
N GLU A 27 8.35 -9.98 34.60
CA GLU A 27 6.98 -10.30 34.97
C GLU A 27 6.90 -11.70 35.61
N LYS A 28 7.58 -12.71 35.04
CA LYS A 28 7.67 -14.05 35.66
C LYS A 28 8.34 -14.03 37.04
N ILE A 29 9.43 -13.27 37.20
CA ILE A 29 10.11 -13.16 38.51
C ILE A 29 9.19 -12.50 39.55
N ILE A 30 8.35 -11.54 39.15
CA ILE A 30 7.36 -10.91 40.03
C ILE A 30 6.26 -11.90 40.42
N GLU A 31 5.83 -12.77 39.51
CA GLU A 31 4.80 -13.80 39.75
C GLU A 31 5.25 -14.90 40.73
N GLU A 32 6.56 -15.15 40.88
CA GLU A 32 7.09 -16.22 41.74
C GLU A 32 7.00 -15.96 43.28
N GLU A 33 6.20 -14.99 43.73
CA GLU A 33 5.74 -14.66 45.12
C GLU A 33 6.78 -14.63 46.27
N SER A 34 8.06 -14.91 46.01
CA SER A 34 9.13 -15.05 47.03
C SER A 34 10.09 -13.86 47.07
N GLN A 35 9.86 -12.83 46.25
CA GLN A 35 10.78 -11.71 46.12
C GLN A 35 10.58 -10.65 47.21
N PRO A 36 11.66 -10.07 47.77
CA PRO A 36 11.56 -8.94 48.70
C PRO A 36 10.84 -7.75 48.07
N THR A 37 10.07 -6.98 48.85
CA THR A 37 9.30 -5.82 48.37
C THR A 37 10.15 -4.80 47.60
N LYS A 38 11.38 -4.53 48.06
CA LYS A 38 12.31 -3.63 47.36
C LYS A 38 12.72 -4.13 45.98
N VAL A 39 12.83 -5.45 45.80
CA VAL A 39 13.14 -6.08 44.51
C VAL A 39 11.94 -5.99 43.58
N LEU A 40 10.73 -6.23 44.09
CA LEU A 40 9.49 -6.07 43.33
C LEU A 40 9.29 -4.64 42.84
N ASP A 41 9.52 -3.64 43.71
CA ASP A 41 9.40 -2.22 43.33
C ASP A 41 10.43 -1.83 42.27
N PHE A 42 11.66 -2.33 42.37
CA PHE A 42 12.69 -2.13 41.36
C PHE A 42 12.30 -2.76 40.02
N LEU A 43 11.87 -4.03 40.01
CA LEU A 43 11.49 -4.74 38.78
C LEU A 43 10.29 -4.10 38.09
N LYS A 44 9.27 -3.68 38.86
CA LYS A 44 8.12 -2.94 38.31
C LYS A 44 8.54 -1.63 37.65
N LYS A 45 9.48 -0.92 38.27
CA LYS A 45 10.03 0.32 37.72
C LYS A 45 10.82 0.07 36.43
N GLU A 46 11.65 -0.96 36.40
CA GLU A 46 12.39 -1.38 35.20
C GLU A 46 11.45 -1.81 34.07
N ILE A 47 10.42 -2.60 34.36
CA ILE A 47 9.36 -2.93 33.38
C ILE A 47 8.73 -1.65 32.82
N GLY A 48 8.47 -0.65 33.67
CA GLY A 48 7.97 0.66 33.24
C GLY A 48 8.89 1.35 32.24
N TYR A 49 10.21 1.38 32.51
CA TYR A 49 11.19 1.94 31.58
C TYR A 49 11.33 1.15 30.28
N LEU A 50 11.27 -0.18 30.35
CA LEU A 50 11.31 -1.05 29.18
C LEU A 50 10.07 -0.84 28.28
N LYS A 51 8.86 -0.75 28.87
CA LYS A 51 7.62 -0.46 28.15
C LYS A 51 7.68 0.92 27.49
N GLN A 52 8.20 1.93 28.19
CA GLN A 52 8.40 3.26 27.61
C GLN A 52 9.39 3.24 26.44
N GLY A 53 10.52 2.53 26.58
CA GLY A 53 11.50 2.39 25.49
C GLY A 53 10.92 1.70 24.25
N LEU A 54 10.00 0.75 24.45
CA LEU A 54 9.28 0.07 23.38
C LEU A 54 8.31 1.02 22.66
N ASP A 55 7.58 1.85 23.41
CA ASP A 55 6.69 2.89 22.85
C ASP A 55 7.47 3.96 22.07
N ASP A 56 8.64 4.37 22.57
CA ASP A 56 9.54 5.31 21.89
C ASP A 56 10.05 4.72 20.58
N LEU A 57 10.45 3.44 20.59
CA LEU A 57 10.87 2.73 19.38
C LEU A 57 9.73 2.64 18.36
N PHE A 58 8.52 2.30 18.77
CA PHE A 58 7.37 2.26 17.87
C PHE A 58 7.01 3.64 17.32
N THR A 59 7.12 4.68 18.13
CA THR A 59 6.91 6.06 17.70
C THR A 59 7.94 6.47 16.65
N LEU A 60 9.21 6.13 16.87
CA LEU A 60 10.29 6.40 15.92
C LEU A 60 10.02 5.73 14.57
N VAL A 61 9.64 4.45 14.58
CA VAL A 61 9.36 3.71 13.35
C VAL A 61 8.08 4.23 12.68
N LYS A 62 7.02 4.52 13.45
CA LYS A 62 5.77 5.13 12.94
C LYS A 62 5.99 6.50 12.31
N SER A 63 6.94 7.27 12.82
CA SER A 63 7.30 8.58 12.28
C SER A 63 8.01 8.51 10.93
N ARG A 64 8.51 7.34 10.52
CA ARG A 64 9.03 7.17 9.17
C ARG A 64 7.86 7.11 8.19
N ASP A 65 7.98 7.90 7.14
CA ASP A 65 7.10 7.87 5.96
C ASP A 65 7.39 6.64 5.07
N ASP A 66 7.55 5.47 5.69
CA ASP A 66 7.67 4.19 5.00
C ASP A 66 6.45 3.31 5.35
N PRO A 67 5.51 3.15 4.41
CA PRO A 67 4.31 2.35 4.62
C PRO A 67 4.61 0.89 4.96
N PHE A 68 5.73 0.33 4.51
CA PHE A 68 6.07 -1.07 4.78
C PHE A 68 6.57 -1.29 6.21
N SER A 69 7.39 -0.38 6.75
CA SER A 69 7.77 -0.39 8.16
C SER A 69 6.55 -0.34 9.08
N ASN A 70 5.60 0.55 8.80
CA ASN A 70 4.35 0.68 9.56
C ASN A 70 3.49 -0.58 9.48
N PHE A 71 3.42 -1.20 8.30
CA PHE A 71 2.76 -2.48 8.10
C PHE A 71 3.36 -3.59 8.97
N LEU A 72 4.68 -3.67 9.05
CA LEU A 72 5.37 -4.69 9.86
C LEU A 72 5.14 -4.49 11.35
N ILE A 73 4.98 -3.24 11.82
CA ILE A 73 4.64 -2.99 13.22
C ILE A 73 3.30 -3.60 13.58
N LEU A 74 2.26 -3.27 12.80
CA LEU A 74 0.92 -3.79 13.03
C LEU A 74 0.94 -5.33 13.01
N LYS A 75 1.67 -5.92 12.05
CA LYS A 75 1.77 -7.37 11.89
C LYS A 75 2.46 -8.09 13.05
N TYR A 76 3.59 -7.59 13.52
CA TYR A 76 4.47 -8.32 14.44
C TYR A 76 4.35 -7.89 15.90
N PHE A 77 4.05 -6.62 16.16
CA PHE A 77 3.95 -6.10 17.53
C PHE A 77 2.50 -5.96 18.01
N GLU A 78 1.60 -5.50 17.14
CA GLU A 78 0.19 -5.35 17.49
C GLU A 78 -0.64 -6.61 17.18
N GLY A 79 -0.02 -7.63 16.56
CA GLY A 79 -0.64 -8.93 16.32
C GLY A 79 -1.64 -8.99 15.16
N TYR A 80 -1.72 -7.95 14.34
CA TYR A 80 -2.65 -7.89 13.21
C TYR A 80 -2.34 -9.00 12.19
N THR A 81 -3.35 -9.46 11.48
CA THR A 81 -3.17 -10.24 10.25
C THR A 81 -2.58 -9.36 9.14
N ILE A 82 -2.09 -9.98 8.05
CA ILE A 82 -1.58 -9.23 6.90
C ILE A 82 -2.70 -8.35 6.30
N GLU A 83 -3.91 -8.89 6.27
CA GLU A 83 -5.10 -8.23 5.74
C GLU A 83 -5.48 -7.02 6.59
N GLU A 84 -5.59 -7.20 7.91
CA GLU A 84 -5.93 -6.10 8.83
C GLU A 84 -4.86 -5.01 8.81
N ALA A 85 -3.58 -5.37 8.86
CA ALA A 85 -2.48 -4.40 8.82
C ALA A 85 -2.47 -3.61 7.50
N ALA A 86 -2.70 -4.27 6.37
CA ALA A 86 -2.77 -3.61 5.06
C ALA A 86 -3.98 -2.68 4.95
N LEU A 87 -5.16 -3.12 5.41
CA LEU A 87 -6.38 -2.33 5.38
C LEU A 87 -6.29 -1.10 6.29
N SER A 88 -5.74 -1.24 7.51
CA SER A 88 -5.52 -0.14 8.44
C SER A 88 -4.64 0.98 7.87
N LEU A 89 -3.75 0.64 6.93
CA LEU A 89 -2.83 1.57 6.28
C LEU A 89 -3.25 1.96 4.85
N ASN A 90 -4.45 1.56 4.40
CA ASN A 90 -4.92 1.75 3.02
C ASN A 90 -3.95 1.20 1.95
N LEU A 91 -3.29 0.08 2.24
CA LEU A 91 -2.34 -0.59 1.35
C LEU A 91 -3.01 -1.74 0.59
N VAL A 92 -2.46 -2.05 -0.59
CA VAL A 92 -2.94 -3.17 -1.41
C VAL A 92 -2.51 -4.50 -0.77
N VAL A 93 -3.48 -5.28 -0.28
CA VAL A 93 -3.25 -6.54 0.45
C VAL A 93 -2.35 -7.51 -0.34
N SER A 94 -2.56 -7.67 -1.65
CA SER A 94 -1.75 -8.56 -2.48
C SER A 94 -0.28 -8.13 -2.53
N SER A 95 -0.01 -6.83 -2.69
CA SER A 95 1.36 -6.27 -2.67
C SER A 95 2.02 -6.51 -1.31
N MET A 96 1.29 -6.30 -0.20
CA MET A 96 1.81 -6.54 1.15
C MET A 96 2.10 -8.02 1.42
N ARG A 97 1.28 -8.96 0.93
CA ARG A 97 1.57 -10.40 1.02
C ARG A 97 2.90 -10.75 0.34
N TYR A 98 3.17 -10.20 -0.84
CA TYR A 98 4.45 -10.40 -1.53
C TYR A 98 5.63 -9.80 -0.77
N LYS A 99 5.53 -8.53 -0.37
CA LYS A 99 6.61 -7.85 0.38
C LYS A 99 6.89 -8.53 1.72
N HIS A 100 5.84 -8.95 2.44
CA HIS A 100 5.97 -9.71 3.68
C HIS A 100 6.64 -11.07 3.46
N ALA A 101 6.29 -11.80 2.40
CA ALA A 101 6.95 -13.05 2.05
C ALA A 101 8.44 -12.86 1.73
N ASP A 102 8.78 -11.81 0.96
CA ASP A 102 10.16 -11.44 0.65
C ASP A 102 10.95 -11.07 1.91
N PHE A 103 10.34 -10.29 2.81
CA PHE A 103 10.93 -9.93 4.11
C PHE A 103 11.12 -11.16 5.01
N THR A 104 10.11 -12.04 5.10
CA THR A 104 10.21 -13.29 5.87
C THR A 104 11.34 -14.18 5.34
N ARG A 105 11.49 -14.29 4.02
CA ARG A 105 12.59 -15.02 3.38
C ARG A 105 13.94 -14.36 3.71
N TYR A 106 14.02 -13.04 3.67
CA TYR A 106 15.23 -12.29 4.06
C TYR A 106 15.65 -12.61 5.50
N MET A 107 14.70 -12.69 6.43
CA MET A 107 14.93 -13.03 7.83
C MET A 107 15.40 -14.48 8.03
N LYS A 108 14.91 -15.43 7.21
CA LYS A 108 15.26 -16.86 7.33
C LYS A 108 16.60 -17.23 6.68
N ASP A 109 16.88 -16.69 5.49
CA ASP A 109 17.95 -17.21 4.62
C ASP A 109 19.27 -16.43 4.71
N ASN A 110 19.54 -15.75 5.83
CA ASN A 110 20.79 -15.01 6.05
C ASN A 110 21.15 -14.04 4.91
N LYS A 111 20.34 -12.99 4.72
CA LYS A 111 20.74 -11.78 3.97
C LYS A 111 20.88 -11.96 2.46
N LYS A 112 20.34 -13.03 1.87
CA LYS A 112 20.14 -13.04 0.40
C LYS A 112 19.19 -11.89 0.08
N PRO A 113 19.58 -10.94 -0.79
CA PRO A 113 18.70 -9.84 -1.16
C PRO A 113 17.38 -10.44 -1.66
N PRO A 114 16.24 -9.83 -1.34
CA PRO A 114 14.98 -10.25 -1.92
C PRO A 114 15.18 -10.35 -3.43
N VAL A 115 14.76 -11.46 -4.03
CA VAL A 115 14.64 -11.54 -5.50
C VAL A 115 13.86 -10.31 -5.87
N GLN A 116 14.45 -9.39 -6.65
CA GLN A 116 13.82 -8.13 -7.04
C GLN A 116 12.42 -8.47 -7.54
N SER A 117 11.42 -8.32 -6.66
CA SER A 117 10.08 -8.65 -7.05
C SER A 117 9.67 -7.49 -7.94
N ASN A 118 9.11 -7.82 -9.09
CA ASN A 118 8.49 -6.85 -9.97
C ASN A 118 7.30 -6.16 -9.29
N SER A 119 7.18 -6.12 -7.94
CA SER A 119 6.05 -5.52 -7.22
C SER A 119 5.90 -4.04 -7.55
N GLU A 120 6.97 -3.27 -7.71
CA GLU A 120 6.86 -1.88 -8.21
C GLU A 120 6.30 -1.82 -9.63
N VAL A 121 6.69 -2.78 -10.48
CA VAL A 121 6.18 -2.89 -11.86
C VAL A 121 4.71 -3.33 -11.84
N LEU A 122 4.34 -4.26 -10.96
CA LEU A 122 2.97 -4.76 -10.78
C LEU A 122 2.07 -3.70 -10.15
N ASP A 123 2.57 -2.88 -9.22
CA ASP A 123 1.83 -1.76 -8.62
C ASP A 123 1.64 -0.64 -9.66
N LYS A 124 2.66 -0.35 -10.49
CA LYS A 124 2.52 0.56 -11.64
C LYS A 124 1.52 0.02 -12.65
N ILE A 125 1.60 -1.27 -13.00
CA ILE A 125 0.67 -1.94 -13.92
C ILE A 125 -0.75 -1.91 -13.35
N ALA A 126 -0.95 -2.21 -12.07
CA ALA A 126 -2.25 -2.18 -11.41
C ALA A 126 -2.84 -0.78 -11.37
N LYS A 127 -2.01 0.25 -11.12
CA LYS A 127 -2.42 1.65 -11.15
C LYS A 127 -2.82 2.07 -12.58
N SER A 128 -2.00 1.73 -13.58
CA SER A 128 -2.32 1.99 -14.99
C SER A 128 -3.55 1.23 -15.47
N LEU A 129 -3.75 -0.01 -15.03
CA LEU A 129 -4.97 -0.79 -15.31
C LEU A 129 -6.20 -0.13 -14.67
N ASN A 130 -6.10 0.37 -13.45
CA ASN A 130 -7.20 1.07 -12.80
C ASN A 130 -7.53 2.40 -13.51
N GLU A 131 -6.54 3.14 -13.97
CA GLU A 131 -6.73 4.34 -14.80
C GLU A 131 -7.36 4.03 -16.17
N LEU A 132 -7.04 2.88 -16.77
CA LEU A 132 -7.64 2.41 -18.03
C LEU A 132 -9.08 1.90 -17.85
N LEU A 133 -9.36 1.21 -16.74
CA LEU A 133 -10.70 0.68 -16.41
C LEU A 133 -11.64 1.79 -15.93
N ASN A 134 -11.09 2.79 -15.22
CA ASN A 134 -11.81 3.94 -14.67
C ASN A 134 -11.20 5.26 -15.19
N PRO A 135 -11.32 5.56 -16.49
CA PRO A 135 -10.75 6.77 -17.06
C PRO A 135 -11.39 8.01 -16.42
N ARG A 136 -10.54 8.90 -15.90
CA ARG A 136 -10.95 10.24 -15.48
C ARG A 136 -11.17 11.08 -16.73
N TYR A 137 -12.41 11.47 -16.97
CA TYR A 137 -12.74 12.41 -18.03
C TYR A 137 -12.73 13.82 -17.47
N VAL A 138 -12.10 14.74 -18.19
CA VAL A 138 -12.00 16.16 -17.82
C VAL A 138 -12.44 17.02 -18.99
N THR A 139 -13.13 18.11 -18.68
CA THR A 139 -13.44 19.17 -19.64
C THR A 139 -12.74 20.43 -19.21
N CYS A 140 -12.03 21.07 -20.13
CA CYS A 140 -11.40 22.36 -19.92
C CYS A 140 -12.36 23.48 -20.35
N CYS A 141 -12.60 24.46 -19.48
CA CYS A 141 -13.36 25.65 -19.85
C CYS A 141 -12.48 26.62 -20.65
N GLU A 142 -12.76 26.80 -21.95
CA GLU A 142 -11.97 27.67 -22.85
C GLU A 142 -11.84 29.13 -22.38
N LYS A 143 -12.75 29.61 -21.53
CA LYS A 143 -12.74 30.99 -21.01
C LYS A 143 -12.13 31.15 -19.61
N GLY A 144 -11.97 30.06 -18.87
CA GLY A 144 -11.57 30.09 -17.46
C GLY A 144 -10.35 29.23 -17.11
N GLY A 145 -9.88 28.37 -18.04
CA GLY A 145 -8.69 27.53 -17.87
C GLY A 145 -8.80 26.46 -16.76
N GLN A 146 -9.97 26.33 -16.13
CA GLN A 146 -10.19 25.33 -15.08
C GLN A 146 -10.63 24.00 -15.68
N ASP A 147 -9.91 22.94 -15.31
CA ASP A 147 -10.26 21.57 -15.63
C ASP A 147 -11.28 21.05 -14.62
N THR A 148 -12.45 20.65 -15.11
CA THR A 148 -13.50 20.06 -14.29
C THR A 148 -13.67 18.59 -14.64
N GLY A 149 -13.60 17.72 -13.63
CA GLY A 149 -13.86 16.29 -13.81
C GLY A 149 -15.34 16.03 -14.18
N ILE A 150 -15.56 15.13 -15.13
CA ILE A 150 -16.90 14.75 -15.60
C ILE A 150 -17.07 13.22 -15.58
N SER A 151 -18.32 12.75 -15.46
CA SER A 151 -18.61 11.32 -15.49
C SER A 151 -18.43 10.72 -16.88
N ARG A 152 -18.28 9.40 -16.95
CA ARG A 152 -18.15 8.65 -18.21
C ARG A 152 -19.35 8.83 -19.13
N GLU A 153 -20.57 8.85 -18.59
CA GLU A 153 -21.80 9.06 -19.34
C GLU A 153 -21.81 10.44 -20.01
N VAL A 154 -21.35 11.46 -19.30
CA VAL A 154 -21.25 12.83 -19.80
C VAL A 154 -20.18 12.91 -20.89
N ALA A 155 -19.00 12.33 -20.66
CA ALA A 155 -17.93 12.30 -21.64
C ALA A 155 -18.33 11.61 -22.94
N ARG A 156 -19.04 10.48 -22.84
CA ARG A 156 -19.57 9.74 -24.00
C ARG A 156 -20.57 10.58 -24.79
N LYS A 157 -21.46 11.34 -24.12
CA LYS A 157 -22.39 12.25 -24.79
C LYS A 157 -21.68 13.37 -25.55
N ILE A 158 -20.65 13.97 -24.94
CA ILE A 158 -19.84 15.03 -25.57
C ILE A 158 -19.12 14.46 -26.80
N PHE A 159 -18.44 13.33 -26.66
CA PHE A 159 -17.74 12.67 -27.77
C PHE A 159 -18.68 12.37 -28.95
N LEU A 160 -19.85 11.78 -28.68
CA LEU A 160 -20.84 11.49 -29.73
C LEU A 160 -21.38 12.76 -30.41
N LYS A 161 -21.48 13.87 -29.68
CA LYS A 161 -21.93 15.16 -30.22
C LYS A 161 -20.88 15.78 -31.14
N GLU A 162 -19.60 15.79 -30.75
CA GLU A 162 -18.51 16.28 -31.60
C GLU A 162 -18.32 15.41 -32.83
N ARG A 163 -18.35 14.09 -32.67
CA ARG A 163 -18.30 13.13 -33.79
C ARG A 163 -19.43 13.35 -34.81
N ARG A 164 -20.64 13.70 -34.36
CA ARG A 164 -21.76 14.06 -35.24
C ARG A 164 -21.51 15.35 -36.01
N LYS A 165 -20.87 16.36 -35.40
CA LYS A 165 -20.50 17.61 -36.08
C LYS A 165 -19.44 17.36 -37.15
N GLU A 166 -18.42 16.56 -36.83
CA GLU A 166 -17.37 16.18 -37.78
C GLU A 166 -17.95 15.42 -38.98
N LEU A 167 -18.82 14.42 -38.73
CA LEU A 167 -19.51 13.69 -39.80
C LEU A 167 -20.42 14.59 -40.64
N ALA A 168 -21.09 15.57 -40.02
CA ALA A 168 -21.91 16.56 -40.73
C ALA A 168 -21.06 17.47 -41.63
N ALA A 169 -19.81 17.77 -41.24
CA ALA A 169 -18.87 18.58 -42.01
C ALA A 169 -18.19 17.82 -43.17
N LEU A 170 -18.26 16.48 -43.20
CA LEU A 170 -17.72 15.67 -44.29
C LEU A 170 -18.61 15.71 -45.54
N THR A 171 -17.97 15.61 -46.72
CA THR A 171 -18.66 15.45 -48.00
C THR A 171 -19.40 14.09 -48.06
N PRO A 172 -20.51 13.98 -48.82
CA PRO A 172 -21.32 12.75 -48.87
C PRO A 172 -20.53 11.48 -49.22
N LYS A 173 -19.54 11.58 -50.13
CA LYS A 173 -18.65 10.47 -50.49
C LYS A 173 -17.74 10.02 -49.32
N ARG A 174 -17.21 10.96 -48.53
CA ARG A 174 -16.40 10.63 -47.35
C ARG A 174 -17.26 10.10 -46.21
N ARG A 175 -18.45 10.66 -46.00
CA ARG A 175 -19.40 10.18 -44.98
C ARG A 175 -19.79 8.71 -45.22
N ALA A 176 -20.15 8.34 -46.44
CA ALA A 176 -20.48 6.96 -46.80
C ALA A 176 -19.31 5.97 -46.59
N LEU A 177 -18.06 6.43 -46.77
CA LEU A 177 -16.88 5.61 -46.50
C LEU A 177 -16.70 5.37 -44.99
N TYR A 178 -16.86 6.41 -44.17
CA TYR A 178 -16.78 6.32 -42.71
C TYR A 178 -17.89 5.47 -42.11
N GLU A 179 -19.14 5.63 -42.55
CA GLU A 179 -20.27 4.81 -42.09
C GLU A 179 -20.07 3.32 -42.40
N LYS A 180 -19.44 3.00 -43.54
CA LYS A 180 -19.09 1.63 -43.91
C LYS A 180 -17.99 1.02 -43.01
N TYR A 181 -17.01 1.82 -42.59
CA TYR A 181 -15.96 1.41 -41.65
C TYR A 181 -16.49 1.23 -40.22
N ASP A 182 -17.43 2.06 -39.77
CA ASP A 182 -18.03 1.97 -38.44
C ASP A 182 -18.90 0.71 -38.26
N LEU A 183 -19.68 0.35 -39.30
CA LEU A 183 -20.50 -0.86 -39.31
C LEU A 183 -19.69 -2.16 -39.25
N GLN A 184 -18.43 -2.13 -39.68
CA GLN A 184 -17.53 -3.28 -39.60
C GLN A 184 -16.87 -3.42 -38.22
N ASN A 185 -16.61 -2.32 -37.52
CA ASN A 185 -15.84 -2.33 -36.26
C ASN A 185 -16.69 -2.30 -34.98
N HIS A 186 -18.00 -2.09 -35.07
CA HIS A 186 -18.89 -2.01 -33.91
C HIS A 186 -19.95 -3.11 -33.81
N ASN A 187 -19.99 -4.07 -34.75
CA ASN A 187 -20.84 -5.26 -34.65
C ASN A 187 -20.20 -6.44 -33.88
N GLU A 188 -18.94 -6.33 -33.44
CA GLU A 188 -18.26 -7.38 -32.64
C GLU A 188 -18.30 -7.14 -31.11
N VAL A 189 -19.01 -6.12 -30.65
CA VAL A 189 -19.24 -5.91 -29.20
C VAL A 189 -20.74 -6.00 -28.92
N THR A 190 -21.28 -7.20 -29.08
CA THR A 190 -22.59 -7.57 -28.54
C THR A 190 -22.38 -8.77 -27.64
N VAL A 191 -22.55 -8.51 -26.34
CA VAL A 191 -22.74 -9.40 -25.15
C VAL A 191 -22.43 -10.89 -25.34
#